data_AF-A0AAU8CQH6-F1
#
_entry.id   AF-A0AAU8CQH6-F1
#
_cell.length_a   1.000
_cell.length_b   1.000
_cell.length_c   1.000
_cell.angle_alpha   90.00
_cell.angle_beta   90.00
_cell.angle_gamma   90.00
#
_symmetry.space_group_name_H-M   'P 1'
#
loop_
_entity.id
_entity.type
_entity.pdbx_description
1 polymer ?
#
loop_
_entity_poly.entity_id
_entity_poly.type
_entity_poly.pdbx_seq_one_letter_code
_entity_poly.pdbx_strand_id
1 'polypeptide(L)'
;MANTSSAKKATRKIARRTAMNKNRRSRVRTYVRKVEEALAAGDKTAAEAALLAAQPELMRAATKGVMHKNTASRKVSRLAQRLKTLSV
;
A
#
# COMPACT_ATOMS: atom_id res chain seq x y z
N MET A 1 -17.69 19.12 -19.56
CA MET A 1 -17.11 18.36 -20.69
C MET A 1 -15.75 18.96 -21.03
N ALA A 2 -14.76 18.16 -21.47
CA ALA A 2 -13.46 18.70 -21.85
C ALA A 2 -13.56 19.39 -23.21
N ASN A 3 -13.67 20.72 -23.22
CA ASN A 3 -14.03 21.48 -24.42
C ASN A 3 -12.82 21.86 -25.29
N THR A 4 -11.61 21.89 -24.73
CA THR A 4 -10.36 22.14 -25.47
C THR A 4 -9.64 20.84 -25.84
N SER A 5 -8.84 20.86 -26.91
CA SER A 5 -8.03 19.70 -27.34
C SER A 5 -7.05 19.23 -26.25
N SER A 6 -6.46 20.19 -25.52
CA SER A 6 -5.58 19.94 -24.37
C SER A 6 -6.32 19.27 -23.21
N ALA A 7 -7.54 19.69 -22.89
CA ALA A 7 -8.36 19.07 -21.85
C ALA A 7 -8.75 17.64 -22.22
N LYS A 8 -9.18 17.38 -23.46
CA LYS A 8 -9.50 16.01 -23.93
C LYS A 8 -8.28 15.08 -23.82
N LYS A 9 -7.07 15.58 -24.10
CA LYS A 9 -5.80 14.86 -23.89
C LYS A 9 -5.53 14.59 -22.42
N ALA A 10 -5.77 15.57 -21.54
CA ALA A 10 -5.60 15.40 -20.09
C ALA A 10 -6.52 14.31 -19.53
N THR A 11 -7.80 14.29 -19.91
CA THR A 11 -8.76 13.25 -19.48
C THR A 11 -8.28 11.85 -19.84
N ARG A 12 -7.79 11.63 -21.07
CA ARG A 12 -7.22 10.33 -21.49
C ARG A 12 -5.99 9.93 -20.66
N LYS A 13 -5.10 10.88 -20.39
CA LYS A 13 -3.91 10.64 -19.53
C LYS A 13 -4.31 10.29 -18.10
N ILE A 14 -5.30 10.99 -17.54
CA ILE A 14 -5.80 10.77 -16.18
C ILE A 14 -6.41 9.37 -16.08
N ALA A 15 -7.28 8.96 -17.01
CA ALA A 15 -7.88 7.63 -17.00
C ALA A 15 -6.83 6.51 -16.94
N ARG A 16 -5.78 6.60 -17.77
CA ARG A 16 -4.66 5.63 -17.77
C ARG A 16 -3.91 5.62 -16.44
N ARG A 17 -3.57 6.80 -15.91
CA ARG A 17 -2.85 6.92 -14.61
C ARG A 17 -3.69 6.38 -13.46
N THR A 18 -4.98 6.68 -13.44
CA THR A 18 -5.92 6.22 -12.42
C THR A 18 -6.03 4.71 -12.40
N ALA A 19 -6.12 4.05 -13.57
CA ALA A 19 -6.15 2.58 -13.65
C ALA A 19 -4.88 1.95 -13.05
N MET A 20 -3.69 2.44 -13.42
CA MET A 20 -2.42 1.94 -12.87
C MET A 20 -2.29 2.18 -11.36
N ASN A 21 -2.67 3.37 -10.89
CA ASN A 21 -2.60 3.72 -9.47
C ASN A 21 -3.62 2.94 -8.63
N LYS A 22 -4.79 2.61 -9.21
CA LYS A 22 -5.78 1.74 -8.57
C LYS A 22 -5.19 0.35 -8.33
N ASN A 23 -4.54 -0.25 -9.33
CA ASN A 23 -3.92 -1.57 -9.21
C ASN A 23 -2.78 -1.59 -8.18
N ARG A 24 -1.94 -0.54 -8.16
CA ARG A 24 -0.87 -0.43 -7.15
C ARG A 24 -1.43 -0.26 -5.74
N ARG A 25 -2.49 0.55 -5.59
CA ARG A 25 -3.14 0.78 -4.30
C ARG A 25 -3.85 -0.47 -3.79
N SER A 26 -4.53 -1.23 -4.66
CA SER A 26 -5.17 -2.49 -4.27
C SER A 26 -4.13 -3.51 -3.84
N ARG A 27 -3.03 -3.67 -4.59
CA ARG A 27 -1.92 -4.56 -4.23
C ARG A 27 -1.41 -4.28 -2.81
N VAL A 28 -1.10 -3.01 -2.49
CA VAL A 28 -0.64 -2.65 -1.14
C VAL A 28 -1.69 -2.97 -0.07
N ARG A 29 -2.97 -2.67 -0.34
CA ARG A 29 -4.04 -2.97 0.62
C ARG A 29 -4.15 -4.47 0.90
N THR A 30 -3.98 -5.32 -0.12
CA THR A 30 -3.97 -6.77 0.05
C THR A 30 -2.84 -7.23 0.96
N TYR A 31 -1.62 -6.74 0.77
CA TYR A 31 -0.49 -7.11 1.63
C TYR A 31 -0.67 -6.62 3.07
N VAL A 32 -1.17 -5.39 3.26
CA VAL A 32 -1.48 -4.88 4.60
C VAL A 32 -2.55 -5.74 5.28
N ARG A 33 -3.61 -6.11 4.54
CA ARG A 33 -4.67 -6.97 5.07
C ARG A 33 -4.14 -8.34 5.50
N LYS A 34 -3.26 -8.96 4.73
CA LYS A 34 -2.63 -10.25 5.11
C LYS A 34 -1.87 -10.15 6.43
N VAL A 35 -1.16 -9.05 6.67
CA VAL A 35 -0.49 -8.81 7.96
C VAL A 35 -1.51 -8.62 9.07
N GLU A 36 -2.56 -7.85 8.84
CA GLU A 36 -3.63 -7.63 9.82
C GLU A 36 -4.38 -8.91 10.18
N GLU A 37 -4.65 -9.78 9.21
CA GLU A 37 -5.26 -11.11 9.41
C GLU A 37 -4.34 -12.01 10.22
N ALA A 38 -3.04 -12.07 9.91
CA ALA A 38 -2.07 -12.85 10.68
C ALA A 38 -1.91 -12.33 12.13
N LEU A 39 -1.91 -11.01 12.31
CA LEU A 39 -1.91 -10.39 13.64
C LEU A 39 -3.17 -10.69 14.43
N ALA A 40 -4.34 -10.75 13.77
CA ALA A 40 -5.61 -11.10 14.42
C ALA A 40 -5.68 -12.59 14.80
N ALA A 41 -5.05 -13.46 14.02
CA ALA A 41 -4.96 -14.89 14.31
C ALA A 41 -3.98 -15.23 15.45
N GLY A 42 -3.13 -14.29 15.87
CA GLY A 42 -2.17 -14.51 16.95
C GLY A 42 -0.92 -15.30 16.55
N ASP A 43 -0.73 -15.60 15.27
CA ASP A 43 0.47 -16.30 14.78
C ASP A 43 1.61 -15.31 14.50
N LYS A 44 2.55 -15.24 15.43
CA LYS A 44 3.72 -14.37 15.35
C LYS A 44 4.61 -14.69 14.14
N THR A 45 4.81 -15.96 13.82
CA THR A 45 5.72 -16.38 12.75
C THR A 45 5.13 -16.03 11.39
N ALA A 46 3.82 -16.26 11.20
CA ALA A 46 3.11 -15.87 10.00
C ALA A 46 3.05 -14.34 9.86
N ALA A 47 2.85 -13.61 10.97
CA ALA A 47 2.82 -12.15 10.95
C ALA A 47 4.18 -11.52 10.60
N GLU A 48 5.29 -12.09 11.08
CA GLU A 48 6.65 -11.68 10.71
C GLU A 48 6.93 -11.90 9.22
N ALA A 49 6.61 -13.08 8.70
CA ALA A 49 6.78 -13.40 7.28
C ALA A 49 5.90 -12.49 6.39
N ALA A 50 4.65 -12.24 6.80
CA ALA A 50 3.76 -11.35 6.09
C ALA A 50 4.27 -9.89 6.10
N LEU A 51 4.83 -9.43 7.22
CA LEU A 51 5.37 -8.08 7.35
C LEU A 51 6.60 -7.89 6.45
N LEU A 52 7.52 -8.87 6.42
CA LEU A 52 8.67 -8.87 5.52
C LEU A 52 8.26 -8.78 4.05
N ALA A 53 7.19 -9.49 3.65
CA ALA A 53 6.65 -9.40 2.31
C ALA A 53 5.95 -8.06 2.02
N ALA A 54 5.32 -7.45 3.03
CA ALA A 54 4.58 -6.19 2.89
C ALA A 54 5.49 -4.95 2.79
N GLN A 55 6.62 -4.93 3.48
CA GLN A 55 7.59 -3.82 3.49
C GLN A 55 8.06 -3.38 2.09
N PRO A 56 8.60 -4.26 1.21
CA PRO A 56 9.09 -3.85 -0.11
C PRO A 56 7.96 -3.34 -1.01
N GLU A 57 6.75 -3.88 -0.87
CA GLU A 57 5.58 -3.44 -1.64
C GLU A 57 5.09 -2.05 -1.22
N LEU A 58 5.09 -1.75 0.09
CA LEU A 58 4.80 -0.42 0.61
C LEU A 58 5.82 0.61 0.14
N MET A 59 7.12 0.28 0.20
CA MET A 59 8.19 1.17 -0.24
C MET A 59 8.19 1.37 -1.75
N ARG A 60 7.90 0.33 -2.54
CA ARG A 60 7.73 0.44 -4.01
C ARG A 60 6.53 1.31 -4.38
N ALA A 61 5.43 1.25 -3.63
CA ALA A 61 4.30 2.14 -3.85
C ALA A 61 4.63 3.61 -3.52
N ALA A 62 5.48 3.84 -2.52
CA ALA A 62 5.98 5.17 -2.20
C ALA A 62 6.90 5.73 -3.30
N THR A 63 7.85 4.95 -3.82
CA THR A 63 8.74 5.40 -4.91
C THR A 63 7.98 5.70 -6.20
N LYS A 64 6.87 5.00 -6.45
CA LYS A 64 5.99 5.26 -7.61
C LYS A 64 4.96 6.37 -7.38
N GLY A 65 5.02 7.09 -6.26
CA GLY A 65 4.15 8.24 -5.96
C GLY A 65 2.69 7.88 -5.69
N VAL A 66 2.38 6.61 -5.42
CA VAL A 66 1.01 6.16 -5.09
C VAL A 66 0.65 6.53 -3.65
N MET A 67 1.65 6.59 -2.78
CA MET A 67 1.55 7.12 -1.41
C MET A 67 2.78 7.92 -1.04
N HIS A 68 2.64 8.82 -0.07
CA HIS A 68 3.78 9.56 0.47
C HIS A 68 4.71 8.62 1.27
N LYS A 69 6.03 8.87 1.22
CA LYS A 69 7.03 8.10 1.97
C LYS A 69 6.67 8.01 3.46
N ASN A 70 6.31 9.14 4.08
CA ASN A 70 5.88 9.19 5.49
C ASN A 70 4.63 8.34 5.76
N THR A 71 3.72 8.18 4.80
CA THR A 71 2.55 7.31 4.96
C THR A 71 2.94 5.83 4.91
N ALA A 72 3.88 5.46 4.04
CA ALA A 72 4.44 4.11 4.01
C ALA A 72 5.19 3.81 5.32
N SER A 73 6.08 4.69 5.75
CA SER A 73 6.84 4.54 7.01
C SER A 73 5.93 4.44 8.24
N ARG A 74 4.88 5.28 8.33
CA ARG A 74 3.89 5.20 9.41
C ARG A 74 3.17 3.85 9.44
N LYS A 75 2.81 3.30 8.28
CA LYS A 75 2.15 1.98 8.20
C LYS A 75 3.08 0.86 8.67
N VAL A 76 4.33 0.85 8.21
CA VAL A 76 5.33 -0.15 8.64
C VAL A 76 5.55 -0.08 10.15
N SER A 77 5.76 1.13 10.69
CA SER A 77 5.98 1.35 12.12
C SER A 77 4.80 0.85 12.97
N ARG A 78 3.55 1.17 12.59
CA ARG A 78 2.36 0.71 13.31
C ARG A 78 2.19 -0.81 13.29
N LEU A 79 2.43 -1.45 12.14
CA LEU A 79 2.34 -2.92 12.05
C LEU A 79 3.44 -3.61 12.87
N ALA A 80 4.66 -3.08 12.83
CA ALA A 80 5.77 -3.59 13.64
C ALA A 80 5.48 -3.43 15.15
N GLN A 81 4.90 -2.31 15.57
CA GLN A 81 4.50 -2.10 16.96
C GLN A 81 3.44 -3.11 17.41
N ARG A 82 2.43 -3.39 16.57
CA ARG A 82 1.38 -4.38 16.85
C ARG A 82 1.94 -5.80 16.94
N LEU A 83 2.90 -6.14 16.09
CA LEU A 83 3.60 -7.42 16.16
C LEU A 83 4.38 -7.55 17.48
N LYS A 84 5.08 -6.48 17.90
CA LYS A 84 5.81 -6.47 19.17
C LYS A 84 4.89 -6.62 20.38
N THR A 85 3.70 -6.01 20.37
CA THR A 85 2.72 -6.18 21.46
C THR A 85 2.16 -7.60 21.56
N LEU A 86 2.22 -8.38 20.48
CA LEU A 86 1.82 -9.78 20.49
C LEU A 86 2.88 -10.67 21.18
N SER A 87 4.10 -10.16 21.39
CA SER A 87 5.20 -10.89 22.02
C SER A 87 5.46 -10.52 23.48
N VAL A 88 4.48 -9.87 24.13
CA VAL A 88 4.47 -9.60 25.57
C VAL A 88 3.36 -10.44 26.18
#